data_AF-A0A2T5PMY3-F1
#
_entry.id   AF-A0A2T5PMY3-F1
#
_cell.length_a   1.000
_cell.length_b   1.000
_cell.length_c   1.000
_cell.angle_alpha   90.00
_cell.angle_beta   90.00
_cell.angle_gamma   90.00
#
_symmetry.space_group_name_H-M   'P 1'
#
loop_
_entity.id
_entity.type
_entity.pdbx_description
1 polymer ?
#
loop_
_entity_poly.entity_id
_entity_poly.type
_entity_poly.pdbx_seq_one_letter_code
_entity_poly.pdbx_strand_id
1 'polypeptide(L)'
;LSWRLGKQQVIWGRTDLFRVLDVINPIDFSRNNIYDELEDIRIPMWIAKADWRMGANEVFDDLNLSFVWNFDKFRPHNLGQCGTPNSALDAGCFFRGMNNLWENGSTVANFAGGNIATDFGPGQIGIRKAHMPSWSLSNSQFGIKLEGVYGDFGFSLNALTYRSQLPSLRGGIPAQNPFTGETAVWPALIAFDIHFPRVNLIGGSMDYYSQAIDTVFRVEVAHTEGEEFANTLQSRLFSESDVTRYVIGADKNIFIPFLNPGRAFLFSGQLFGQHIREHQLEDRPLGKAGMPDWEQNWIGTLLVKGWWMNDRLSPQVLVAHDLKAHATAIAPSVQYLFSDNLKIIAGANFKVGRGAREFDDCRSCNPWDPFTSFGLPEGVTAGLSGYEPLGRFRAGPIGMAQKEDELQLTLRYSF
;
A
#
# COMPACT_ATOMS: atom_id res chain seq x y z
N LEU A 1 -15.91 -15.71 -27.06
CA LEU A 1 -14.73 -14.81 -27.05
C LEU A 1 -15.22 -13.37 -27.03
N SER A 2 -14.77 -12.55 -26.08
CA SER A 2 -15.07 -11.12 -26.02
C SER A 2 -13.79 -10.31 -25.90
N TRP A 3 -13.80 -9.09 -26.45
CA TRP A 3 -12.66 -8.18 -26.42
C TRP A 3 -13.13 -6.79 -26.01
N ARG A 4 -12.31 -6.08 -25.26
CA ARG A 4 -12.54 -4.70 -24.84
C ARG A 4 -11.27 -3.90 -25.01
N LEU A 5 -11.39 -2.74 -25.64
CA LEU A 5 -10.30 -1.79 -25.81
C LEU A 5 -10.79 -0.42 -25.35
N GLY A 6 -10.06 0.22 -24.45
CA GLY A 6 -10.42 1.53 -23.94
C GLY A 6 -9.81 1.83 -22.59
N LYS A 7 -10.10 3.02 -22.06
CA LYS A 7 -9.84 3.33 -20.66
C LYS A 7 -10.80 2.54 -19.78
N GLN A 8 -10.25 1.65 -18.96
CA GLN A 8 -11.04 0.77 -18.11
C GLN A 8 -10.31 0.46 -16.79
N GLN A 9 -11.09 0.04 -15.80
CA GLN A 9 -10.60 -0.61 -14.59
C GLN A 9 -10.70 -2.13 -14.78
N VAL A 10 -9.68 -2.87 -14.40
CA VAL A 10 -9.64 -4.33 -14.44
C VAL A 10 -9.42 -4.84 -13.02
N ILE A 11 -10.38 -5.62 -12.52
CA ILE A 11 -10.39 -6.14 -11.16
C ILE A 11 -10.08 -7.62 -11.21
N TRP A 12 -9.04 -8.05 -10.49
CA TRP A 12 -8.69 -9.46 -10.31
C TRP A 12 -8.90 -9.97 -8.89
N GLY A 13 -8.84 -9.07 -7.90
CA GLY A 13 -9.15 -9.39 -6.51
C GLY A 13 -10.65 -9.64 -6.27
N ARG A 14 -10.91 -10.34 -5.18
CA ARG A 14 -12.19 -10.73 -4.59
C ARG A 14 -12.38 -10.19 -3.17
N THR A 15 -11.31 -9.72 -2.52
CA THR A 15 -11.36 -9.09 -1.20
C THR A 15 -11.46 -7.58 -1.25
N ASP A 16 -12.04 -7.04 -0.20
CA ASP A 16 -12.27 -5.60 -0.03
C ASP A 16 -11.13 -4.99 0.80
N LEU A 17 -11.01 -3.66 0.79
CA LEU A 17 -10.02 -2.84 1.53
C LEU A 17 -8.55 -2.95 1.07
N PHE A 18 -7.93 -4.13 1.15
CA PHE A 18 -6.52 -4.32 0.79
C PHE A 18 -6.36 -5.14 -0.49
N ARG A 19 -5.34 -4.79 -1.26
CA ARG A 19 -5.12 -5.31 -2.62
C ARG A 19 -4.06 -6.41 -2.57
N VAL A 20 -4.46 -7.65 -2.87
CA VAL A 20 -3.52 -8.77 -3.06
C VAL A 20 -3.30 -9.00 -4.55
N LEU A 21 -4.35 -9.37 -5.29
CA LEU A 21 -4.27 -9.60 -6.74
C LEU A 21 -4.62 -8.38 -7.60
N ASP A 22 -5.33 -7.41 -7.02
CA ASP A 22 -5.87 -6.27 -7.75
C ASP A 22 -4.84 -5.16 -7.97
N VAL A 23 -3.77 -5.39 -8.73
CA VAL A 23 -2.62 -4.44 -8.87
C VAL A 23 -2.50 -3.76 -10.25
N ILE A 24 -3.39 -4.08 -11.20
CA ILE A 24 -3.30 -3.62 -12.60
C ILE A 24 -3.49 -2.11 -12.75
N ASN A 25 -4.49 -1.56 -12.05
CA ASN A 25 -4.81 -0.14 -12.09
C ASN A 25 -4.11 0.63 -10.96
N PRO A 26 -3.57 1.82 -11.22
CA PRO A 26 -3.11 2.69 -10.14
C PRO A 26 -4.29 3.21 -9.32
N ILE A 27 -4.03 3.52 -8.04
CA ILE A 27 -5.00 4.03 -7.07
C ILE A 27 -4.72 5.50 -6.75
N ASP A 28 -5.79 6.22 -6.46
CA ASP A 28 -5.75 7.53 -5.85
C ASP A 28 -5.84 7.44 -4.31
N PHE A 29 -4.70 7.54 -3.64
CA PHE A 29 -4.60 7.59 -2.18
C PHE A 29 -4.71 9.02 -1.63
N SER A 30 -4.97 10.04 -2.46
CA SER A 30 -4.97 11.43 -2.01
C SER A 30 -6.22 11.86 -1.24
N ARG A 31 -7.19 10.97 -0.99
CA ARG A 31 -8.42 11.31 -0.27
C ARG A 31 -8.43 10.65 1.10
N ASN A 32 -8.82 9.38 1.19
CA ASN A 32 -8.91 8.69 2.47
C ASN A 32 -8.11 7.38 2.51
N ASN A 33 -6.94 7.32 1.85
CA ASN A 33 -6.02 6.17 1.88
C ASN A 33 -6.73 4.80 1.72
N ILE A 34 -6.87 4.02 2.79
CA ILE A 34 -7.47 2.66 2.78
C ILE A 34 -8.98 2.65 3.10
N TYR A 35 -9.60 3.81 3.32
CA TYR A 35 -10.97 3.91 3.83
C TYR A 35 -12.03 4.15 2.74
N ASP A 36 -11.61 4.59 1.55
CA ASP A 36 -12.51 4.76 0.40
C ASP A 36 -12.72 3.43 -0.33
N GLU A 37 -13.88 3.29 -0.98
CA GLU A 37 -14.19 2.13 -1.83
C GLU A 37 -13.22 2.07 -3.02
N LEU A 38 -12.55 0.93 -3.24
CA LEU A 38 -11.54 0.78 -4.29
C LEU A 38 -12.07 1.13 -5.69
N GLU A 39 -13.35 0.91 -5.95
CA GLU A 39 -14.01 1.23 -7.23
C GLU A 39 -13.97 2.72 -7.56
N ASP A 40 -14.09 3.57 -6.55
CA ASP A 40 -14.11 5.03 -6.71
C ASP A 40 -12.71 5.63 -6.87
N ILE A 41 -11.67 4.96 -6.34
CA ILE A 41 -10.29 5.46 -6.32
C ILE A 41 -9.37 4.78 -7.35
N ARG A 42 -9.82 3.74 -8.04
CA ARG A 42 -9.09 3.13 -9.15
C ARG A 42 -9.03 4.08 -10.34
N ILE A 43 -7.82 4.31 -10.83
CA ILE A 43 -7.58 5.16 -11.99
C ILE A 43 -7.65 4.29 -13.25
N PRO A 44 -8.59 4.56 -14.18
CA PRO A 44 -8.72 3.78 -15.40
C PRO A 44 -7.54 4.02 -16.34
N MET A 45 -7.08 2.95 -16.99
CA MET A 45 -5.92 2.94 -17.89
C MET A 45 -6.33 2.44 -19.27
N TRP A 46 -5.62 2.86 -20.33
CA TRP A 46 -5.77 2.29 -21.66
C TRP A 46 -5.32 0.82 -21.69
N ILE A 47 -6.31 -0.06 -21.79
CA ILE A 47 -6.10 -1.51 -21.69
C ILE A 47 -6.80 -2.18 -22.87
N ALA A 48 -6.12 -3.15 -23.47
CA ALA A 48 -6.71 -4.17 -24.33
C ALA A 48 -6.95 -5.43 -23.49
N LYS A 49 -8.19 -5.89 -23.43
CA LYS A 49 -8.59 -7.08 -22.68
C LYS A 49 -9.25 -8.08 -23.62
N ALA A 50 -8.92 -9.35 -23.45
CA ALA A 50 -9.53 -10.48 -24.13
C ALA A 50 -10.09 -11.44 -23.08
N ASP A 51 -11.32 -11.90 -23.24
CA ASP A 51 -11.89 -12.95 -22.40
C ASP A 51 -12.33 -14.11 -23.32
N TRP A 52 -11.62 -15.23 -23.23
CA TRP A 52 -12.01 -16.48 -23.86
C TRP A 52 -12.79 -17.32 -22.86
N ARG A 53 -14.12 -17.28 -23.01
CA ARG A 53 -15.03 -18.16 -22.26
C ARG A 53 -15.02 -19.54 -22.91
N MET A 54 -14.39 -20.50 -22.25
CA MET A 54 -14.30 -21.88 -22.72
C MET A 54 -15.55 -22.67 -22.33
N GLY A 55 -16.21 -22.26 -21.24
CA GLY A 55 -17.40 -22.92 -20.72
C GLY A 55 -17.08 -24.21 -19.96
N ALA A 56 -18.14 -24.96 -19.64
CA ALA A 56 -18.03 -26.25 -18.98
C ALA A 56 -17.25 -27.28 -19.82
N ASN A 57 -16.51 -28.18 -19.16
CA ASN A 57 -15.88 -29.35 -19.76
C ASN A 57 -16.02 -30.57 -18.83
N GLU A 58 -15.31 -31.67 -19.13
CA GLU A 58 -15.39 -32.90 -18.33
C GLU A 58 -14.89 -32.74 -16.89
N VAL A 59 -14.07 -31.72 -16.62
CA VAL A 59 -13.43 -31.47 -15.31
C VAL A 59 -14.05 -30.29 -14.60
N PHE A 60 -14.30 -29.17 -15.30
CA PHE A 60 -14.71 -27.89 -14.74
C PHE A 60 -16.12 -27.52 -15.18
N ASP A 61 -16.93 -26.98 -14.25
CA ASP A 61 -18.28 -26.50 -14.52
C ASP A 61 -18.27 -25.19 -15.34
N ASP A 62 -17.21 -24.41 -15.21
CA ASP A 62 -16.90 -23.30 -16.09
C ASP A 62 -15.38 -23.05 -16.11
N LEU A 63 -14.86 -22.59 -17.25
CA LEU A 63 -13.46 -22.22 -17.40
C LEU A 63 -13.33 -21.03 -18.36
N ASN A 64 -12.59 -20.03 -17.92
CA ASN A 64 -12.38 -18.78 -18.64
C ASN A 64 -10.90 -18.39 -18.61
N LEU A 65 -10.39 -17.93 -19.75
CA LEU A 65 -9.04 -17.40 -19.88
C LEU A 65 -9.10 -15.93 -20.27
N SER A 66 -8.53 -15.07 -19.44
CA SER A 66 -8.45 -13.63 -19.65
C SER A 66 -7.02 -13.19 -19.94
N PHE A 67 -6.86 -12.32 -20.94
CA PHE A 67 -5.62 -11.63 -21.25
C PHE A 67 -5.82 -10.13 -21.03
N VAL A 68 -4.83 -9.49 -20.43
CA VAL A 68 -4.83 -8.05 -20.16
C VAL A 68 -3.52 -7.47 -20.65
N TRP A 69 -3.59 -6.45 -21.51
CA TRP A 69 -2.44 -5.67 -21.92
C TRP A 69 -2.70 -4.19 -21.64
N ASN A 70 -2.03 -3.68 -20.61
CA ASN A 70 -2.02 -2.25 -20.28
C ASN A 70 -0.88 -1.58 -21.05
N PHE A 71 -1.23 -0.93 -22.15
CA PHE A 71 -0.30 -0.24 -23.05
C PHE A 71 -0.30 1.28 -22.83
N ASP A 72 -1.00 1.76 -21.81
CA ASP A 72 -1.02 3.18 -21.48
C ASP A 72 0.36 3.71 -21.07
N LYS A 73 0.52 5.03 -21.06
CA LYS A 73 1.66 5.68 -20.42
C LYS A 73 1.68 5.32 -18.94
N PHE A 74 2.86 4.95 -18.43
CA PHE A 74 3.02 4.62 -17.02
C PHE A 74 2.47 5.73 -16.13
N ARG A 75 1.70 5.34 -15.11
CA ARG A 75 1.11 6.23 -14.12
C ARG A 75 1.35 5.64 -12.72
N PRO A 76 1.98 6.41 -11.81
CA PRO A 76 2.15 5.99 -10.43
C PRO A 76 0.84 6.19 -9.66
N HIS A 77 0.78 5.66 -8.45
CA HIS A 77 -0.27 6.00 -7.50
C HIS A 77 -0.27 7.50 -7.22
N ASN A 78 -1.45 8.09 -7.02
CA ASN A 78 -1.54 9.45 -6.51
C ASN A 78 -1.44 9.37 -4.98
N LEU A 79 -0.30 9.80 -4.43
CA LEU A 79 -0.05 9.79 -2.97
C LEU A 79 -0.53 11.07 -2.28
N GLY A 80 -1.19 11.96 -3.02
CA GLY A 80 -1.65 13.25 -2.54
C GLY A 80 -0.55 14.29 -2.38
N GLN A 81 -0.95 15.44 -1.84
CA GLN A 81 -0.07 16.57 -1.58
C GLN A 81 0.12 16.77 -0.07
N CYS A 82 1.17 17.48 0.31
CA CYS A 82 1.41 17.80 1.71
C CYS A 82 0.23 18.57 2.33
N GLY A 83 -0.19 18.17 3.53
CA GLY A 83 -1.35 18.75 4.24
C GLY A 83 -2.70 18.18 3.82
N THR A 84 -2.73 17.14 2.98
CA THR A 84 -3.96 16.40 2.70
C THR A 84 -4.28 15.46 3.87
N PRO A 85 -5.49 15.51 4.46
CA PRO A 85 -5.91 14.57 5.51
C PRO A 85 -5.83 13.12 5.02
N ASN A 86 -5.60 12.18 5.94
CA ASN A 86 -5.54 10.74 5.69
C ASN A 86 -4.57 10.33 4.58
N SER A 87 -3.59 11.16 4.21
CA SER A 87 -2.66 10.82 3.12
C SER A 87 -1.78 9.62 3.51
N ALA A 88 -1.60 8.68 2.57
CA ALA A 88 -0.90 7.43 2.86
C ALA A 88 0.54 7.70 3.34
N LEU A 89 0.81 7.33 4.60
CA LEU A 89 2.08 7.57 5.29
C LEU A 89 2.56 9.04 5.24
N ASP A 90 1.65 10.00 5.04
CA ASP A 90 1.97 11.42 4.79
C ASP A 90 3.07 11.63 3.72
N ALA A 91 3.12 10.72 2.73
CA ALA A 91 4.20 10.62 1.77
C ALA A 91 4.35 11.89 0.92
N GLY A 92 3.25 12.60 0.65
CA GLY A 92 3.27 13.87 -0.08
C GLY A 92 4.10 14.97 0.61
N CYS A 93 4.05 15.08 1.94
CA CYS A 93 4.92 16.01 2.68
C CYS A 93 6.37 15.59 2.63
N PHE A 94 6.65 14.29 2.80
CA PHE A 94 8.01 13.77 2.74
C PHE A 94 8.66 14.02 1.37
N PHE A 95 8.00 13.64 0.26
CA PHE A 95 8.57 13.85 -1.09
C PHE A 95 8.80 15.33 -1.39
N ARG A 96 7.86 16.21 -1.02
CA ARG A 96 8.01 17.66 -1.20
C ARG A 96 9.18 18.20 -0.38
N GLY A 97 9.28 17.80 0.89
CA GLY A 97 10.34 18.23 1.80
C GLY A 97 11.72 17.79 1.33
N MET A 98 11.86 16.52 0.95
CA MET A 98 13.13 15.96 0.47
C MET A 98 13.55 16.52 -0.90
N ASN A 99 12.62 16.82 -1.81
CA ASN A 99 12.98 17.51 -3.04
C ASN A 99 13.39 18.96 -2.78
N ASN A 100 12.71 19.67 -1.88
CA ASN A 100 13.11 21.02 -1.50
C ASN A 100 14.51 21.06 -0.84
N LEU A 101 14.84 20.06 0.00
CA LEU A 101 16.18 19.85 0.55
C LEU A 101 17.25 19.78 -0.56
N TRP A 102 16.95 19.08 -1.65
CA TRP A 102 17.86 18.96 -2.79
C TRP A 102 18.00 20.27 -3.57
N GLU A 103 16.89 20.93 -3.90
CA GLU A 103 16.88 22.11 -4.78
C GLU A 103 17.39 23.37 -4.07
N ASN A 104 17.01 23.56 -2.80
CA ASN A 104 17.22 24.82 -2.08
C ASN A 104 18.11 24.70 -0.85
N GLY A 105 18.42 23.48 -0.41
CA GLY A 105 19.04 23.24 0.90
C GLY A 105 18.06 23.39 2.06
N SER A 106 18.48 22.96 3.25
CA SER A 106 17.77 23.18 4.51
C SER A 106 18.62 22.81 5.72
N THR A 107 18.08 23.09 6.91
CA THR A 107 18.63 22.60 8.18
C THR A 107 17.97 21.28 8.54
N VAL A 108 18.76 20.22 8.71
CA VAL A 108 18.27 18.94 9.25
C VAL A 108 18.62 18.86 10.73
N ALA A 109 17.60 18.71 11.58
CA ALA A 109 17.79 18.54 13.01
C ALA A 109 18.43 17.19 13.33
N ASN A 110 19.23 17.14 14.42
CA ASN A 110 19.78 15.91 14.97
C ASN A 110 20.56 15.06 13.93
N PHE A 111 21.35 15.70 13.07
CA PHE A 111 22.14 15.04 12.02
C PHE A 111 23.56 14.77 12.51
N ALA A 112 24.40 15.79 12.61
CA ALA A 112 25.78 15.63 13.10
C ALA A 112 25.79 15.15 14.57
N GLY A 113 26.46 14.03 14.82
CA GLY A 113 26.50 13.41 16.15
C GLY A 113 25.13 13.00 16.71
N GLY A 114 24.08 12.99 15.88
CA GLY A 114 22.72 12.61 16.28
C GLY A 114 21.96 13.63 17.15
N ASN A 115 22.55 14.80 17.45
CA ASN A 115 21.95 15.80 18.33
C ASN A 115 22.19 17.26 17.88
N ILE A 116 22.99 17.49 16.84
CA ILE A 116 23.29 18.82 16.31
C ILE A 116 22.51 19.04 15.01
N ALA A 117 21.85 20.18 14.91
CA ALA A 117 21.23 20.62 13.66
C ALA A 117 22.32 20.99 12.64
N THR A 118 22.18 20.54 11.40
CA THR A 118 23.19 20.74 10.34
C THR A 118 22.54 21.36 9.12
N ASP A 119 23.18 22.41 8.60
CA ASP A 119 22.76 23.10 7.39
C ASP A 119 23.35 22.41 6.15
N PHE A 120 22.48 22.13 5.20
CA PHE A 120 22.82 21.58 3.90
C PHE A 120 22.44 22.57 2.80
N GLY A 121 23.36 22.81 1.89
CA GLY A 121 23.11 23.56 0.66
C GLY A 121 22.45 22.69 -0.43
N PRO A 122 22.08 23.31 -1.56
CA PRO A 122 21.57 22.60 -2.73
C PRO A 122 22.47 21.46 -3.21
N GLY A 123 21.88 20.34 -3.61
CA GLY A 123 22.57 19.19 -4.21
C GLY A 123 23.36 18.30 -3.25
N GLN A 124 23.19 18.48 -1.93
CA GLN A 124 23.94 17.73 -0.91
C GLN A 124 23.16 16.52 -0.38
N ILE A 125 21.87 16.69 -0.07
CA ILE A 125 20.96 15.63 0.40
C ILE A 125 19.56 15.86 -0.19
N GLY A 126 18.68 14.86 -0.11
CA GLY A 126 17.29 14.98 -0.54
C GLY A 126 16.97 14.14 -1.78
N ILE A 127 15.91 14.52 -2.50
CA ILE A 127 15.44 13.82 -3.70
C ILE A 127 15.71 14.71 -4.91
N ARG A 128 16.61 14.25 -5.79
CA ARG A 128 17.04 15.01 -6.97
C ARG A 128 16.01 15.01 -8.08
N LYS A 129 15.53 13.83 -8.47
CA LYS A 129 14.57 13.69 -9.58
C LYS A 129 13.81 12.38 -9.51
N ALA A 130 12.69 12.33 -10.24
CA ALA A 130 11.93 11.12 -10.48
C ALA A 130 12.12 10.61 -11.90
N HIS A 131 12.58 9.36 -12.04
CA HIS A 131 12.69 8.67 -13.31
C HIS A 131 11.35 8.05 -13.69
N MET A 132 10.49 8.87 -14.29
CA MET A 132 9.23 8.40 -14.85
C MET A 132 9.48 7.53 -16.09
N PRO A 133 9.05 6.25 -16.10
CA PRO A 133 9.13 5.41 -17.29
C PRO A 133 8.48 6.10 -18.49
N SER A 134 9.25 6.28 -19.56
CA SER A 134 8.72 6.78 -20.83
C SER A 134 7.76 5.77 -21.46
N TRP A 135 6.84 6.24 -22.28
CA TRP A 135 5.96 5.34 -23.01
C TRP A 135 6.76 4.52 -24.03
N SER A 136 6.73 3.20 -23.89
CA SER A 136 7.32 2.24 -24.82
C SER A 136 6.68 0.86 -24.60
N LEU A 137 6.76 -0.02 -25.59
CA LEU A 137 6.21 -1.38 -25.47
C LEU A 137 6.87 -2.18 -24.34
N SER A 138 8.17 -1.98 -24.08
CA SER A 138 8.88 -2.64 -22.96
C SER A 138 8.43 -2.13 -21.59
N ASN A 139 7.83 -0.93 -21.52
CA ASN A 139 7.23 -0.39 -20.29
C ASN A 139 5.74 -0.71 -20.13
N SER A 140 5.12 -1.40 -21.10
CA SER A 140 3.75 -1.89 -20.97
C SER A 140 3.62 -3.03 -19.96
N GLN A 141 2.41 -3.29 -19.49
CA GLN A 141 2.12 -4.33 -18.50
C GLN A 141 1.25 -5.40 -19.15
N PHE A 142 1.52 -6.66 -18.84
CA PHE A 142 0.81 -7.78 -19.44
C PHE A 142 0.46 -8.82 -18.39
N GLY A 143 -0.78 -9.29 -18.43
CA GLY A 143 -1.29 -10.27 -17.48
C GLY A 143 -2.18 -11.31 -18.14
N ILE A 144 -2.14 -12.51 -17.57
CA ILE A 144 -2.99 -13.65 -17.91
C ILE A 144 -3.70 -14.09 -16.63
N LYS A 145 -4.98 -14.40 -16.76
CA LYS A 145 -5.80 -14.95 -15.68
C LYS A 145 -6.59 -16.14 -16.19
N LEU A 146 -6.45 -17.29 -15.54
CA LEU A 146 -7.32 -18.45 -15.71
C LEU A 146 -8.29 -18.45 -14.54
N GLU A 147 -9.59 -18.49 -14.77
CA GLU A 147 -10.60 -18.62 -13.72
C GLU A 147 -11.64 -19.65 -14.08
N GLY A 148 -12.23 -20.29 -13.08
CA GLY A 148 -13.20 -21.34 -13.31
C GLY A 148 -13.93 -21.77 -12.06
N VAL A 149 -14.83 -22.73 -12.24
CA VAL A 149 -15.62 -23.35 -11.17
C VAL A 149 -15.43 -24.86 -11.22
N TYR A 150 -15.21 -25.45 -10.05
CA TYR A 150 -15.13 -26.89 -9.84
C TYR A 150 -16.02 -27.28 -8.65
N GLY A 151 -17.22 -27.76 -8.92
CA GLY A 151 -18.24 -28.01 -7.89
C GLY A 151 -18.56 -26.72 -7.14
N ASP A 152 -18.36 -26.74 -5.82
CA ASP A 152 -18.61 -25.59 -4.94
C ASP A 152 -17.43 -24.59 -4.86
N PHE A 153 -16.35 -24.84 -5.59
CA PHE A 153 -15.14 -24.01 -5.56
C PHE A 153 -15.05 -23.14 -6.80
N GLY A 154 -15.12 -21.82 -6.63
CA GLY A 154 -14.66 -20.87 -7.63
C GLY A 154 -13.18 -20.58 -7.42
N PHE A 155 -12.39 -20.53 -8.49
CA PHE A 155 -10.94 -20.27 -8.40
C PHE A 155 -10.43 -19.31 -9.47
N SER A 156 -9.26 -18.74 -9.23
CA SER A 156 -8.46 -18.11 -10.27
C SER A 156 -6.97 -18.32 -10.06
N LEU A 157 -6.23 -18.34 -11.17
CA LEU A 157 -4.77 -18.31 -11.24
C LEU A 157 -4.38 -17.11 -12.10
N ASN A 158 -3.47 -16.29 -11.61
CA ASN A 158 -3.13 -14.98 -12.15
C ASN A 158 -1.61 -14.89 -12.31
N ALA A 159 -1.18 -14.36 -13.44
CA ALA A 159 0.21 -14.00 -13.69
C ALA A 159 0.25 -12.60 -14.32
N LEU A 160 1.11 -11.71 -13.83
CA LEU A 160 1.20 -10.32 -14.29
C LEU A 160 2.64 -9.83 -14.23
N THR A 161 3.11 -9.17 -15.28
CA THR A 161 4.34 -8.37 -15.25
C THR A 161 3.99 -6.90 -15.40
N TYR A 162 4.41 -6.09 -14.45
CA TYR A 162 4.07 -4.68 -14.38
C TYR A 162 5.19 -3.84 -13.78
N ARG A 163 5.04 -2.52 -13.74
CA ARG A 163 5.91 -1.64 -12.96
C ARG A 163 5.20 -1.28 -11.67
N SER A 164 5.92 -1.33 -10.55
CA SER A 164 5.41 -0.83 -9.27
C SER A 164 4.87 0.57 -9.47
N GLN A 165 3.66 0.80 -8.96
CA GLN A 165 3.00 2.10 -8.99
C GLN A 165 3.35 2.91 -7.73
N LEU A 166 3.95 2.27 -6.72
CA LEU A 166 4.60 2.91 -5.59
C LEU A 166 6.06 3.27 -5.96
N PRO A 167 6.54 4.45 -5.53
CA PRO A 167 7.92 4.85 -5.79
C PRO A 167 8.90 4.09 -4.89
N SER A 168 10.09 3.84 -5.42
CA SER A 168 11.27 3.39 -4.68
C SER A 168 12.32 4.50 -4.68
N LEU A 169 12.96 4.72 -3.54
CA LEU A 169 14.08 5.65 -3.41
C LEU A 169 15.39 4.89 -3.54
N ARG A 170 16.16 5.22 -4.58
CA ARG A 170 17.47 4.61 -4.80
C ARG A 170 18.56 5.62 -4.53
N GLY A 171 19.36 5.36 -3.49
CA GLY A 171 20.58 6.10 -3.19
C GLY A 171 21.74 5.70 -4.09
N GLY A 172 22.93 6.20 -3.75
CA GLY A 172 24.14 6.02 -4.56
C GLY A 172 24.16 6.92 -5.80
N ILE A 173 23.63 8.14 -5.68
CA ILE A 173 23.71 9.17 -6.72
C ILE A 173 24.84 10.16 -6.43
N PRO A 174 25.39 10.83 -7.45
CA PRO A 174 26.34 11.92 -7.22
C PRO A 174 25.69 13.06 -6.44
N ALA A 175 26.33 13.49 -5.36
CA ALA A 175 25.94 14.62 -4.51
C ALA A 175 27.17 15.38 -4.01
N GLN A 176 27.01 16.67 -3.73
CA GLN A 176 28.09 17.50 -3.25
C GLN A 176 28.37 17.23 -1.76
N ASN A 177 29.63 17.08 -1.41
CA ASN A 177 30.10 17.05 -0.02
C ASN A 177 30.15 18.49 0.54
N PRO A 178 29.40 18.81 1.61
CA PRO A 178 29.35 20.16 2.17
C PRO A 178 30.69 20.66 2.73
N PHE A 179 31.59 19.75 3.10
CA PHE A 179 32.85 20.09 3.77
C PHE A 179 34.01 20.31 2.79
N THR A 180 33.99 19.62 1.65
CA THR A 180 35.08 19.66 0.65
C THR A 180 34.67 20.29 -0.69
N GLY A 181 33.37 20.38 -0.97
CA GLY A 181 32.84 20.83 -2.26
C GLY A 181 32.89 19.78 -3.39
N GLU A 182 33.48 18.61 -3.14
CA GLU A 182 33.57 17.52 -4.12
C GLU A 182 32.19 16.92 -4.43
N THR A 183 31.92 16.60 -5.69
CA THR A 183 30.72 15.85 -6.09
C THR A 183 31.10 14.42 -6.47
N ALA A 184 30.66 13.47 -5.64
CA ALA A 184 30.92 12.05 -5.82
C ALA A 184 29.71 11.23 -5.35
N VAL A 185 29.79 9.90 -5.49
CA VAL A 185 28.80 8.98 -4.92
C VAL A 185 29.27 8.59 -3.52
N TRP A 186 28.47 8.95 -2.52
CA TRP A 186 28.77 8.68 -1.11
C TRP A 186 27.92 7.52 -0.59
N PRO A 187 28.49 6.53 0.12
CA PRO A 187 27.76 5.38 0.63
C PRO A 187 26.79 5.79 1.74
N ALA A 188 25.59 5.22 1.71
CA ALA A 188 24.51 5.45 2.67
C ALA A 188 24.10 6.93 2.85
N LEU A 189 24.43 7.78 1.87
CA LEU A 189 23.97 9.16 1.84
C LEU A 189 22.48 9.22 1.52
N ILE A 190 21.75 10.03 2.29
CA ILE A 190 20.32 10.31 2.11
C ILE A 190 20.03 11.25 0.91
N ALA A 191 20.64 10.93 -0.23
CA ALA A 191 20.46 11.56 -1.52
C ALA A 191 19.92 10.50 -2.50
N PHE A 192 18.78 10.78 -3.13
CA PHE A 192 18.00 9.77 -3.85
C PHE A 192 17.52 10.25 -5.22
N ASP A 193 17.40 9.30 -6.15
CA ASP A 193 16.50 9.40 -7.29
C ASP A 193 15.29 8.46 -7.06
N ILE A 194 14.10 8.87 -7.53
CA ILE A 194 12.89 8.03 -7.48
C ILE A 194 12.85 7.10 -8.71
N HIS A 195 12.56 5.82 -8.48
CA HIS A 195 12.37 4.79 -9.51
C HIS A 195 11.08 4.00 -9.29
N PHE A 196 10.64 3.31 -10.35
CA PHE A 196 9.47 2.43 -10.34
C PHE A 196 9.88 1.05 -10.86
N PRO A 197 10.31 0.13 -9.98
CA PRO A 197 10.88 -1.17 -10.37
C PRO A 197 9.87 -2.03 -11.13
N ARG A 198 10.38 -2.98 -11.92
CA ARG A 198 9.54 -3.99 -12.57
C ARG A 198 9.20 -5.06 -11.52
N VAL A 199 7.94 -5.43 -11.45
CA VAL A 199 7.44 -6.47 -10.53
C VAL A 199 6.77 -7.55 -11.37
N ASN A 200 7.07 -8.81 -11.05
CA ASN A 200 6.35 -9.96 -11.57
C ASN A 200 5.48 -10.53 -10.46
N LEU A 201 4.22 -10.80 -10.74
CA LEU A 201 3.25 -11.35 -9.82
C LEU A 201 2.78 -12.70 -10.34
N ILE A 202 2.77 -13.70 -9.47
CA ILE A 202 1.99 -14.92 -9.63
C ILE A 202 1.04 -15.03 -8.43
N GLY A 203 -0.17 -15.49 -8.64
CA GLY A 203 -1.11 -15.59 -7.54
C GLY A 203 -2.37 -16.32 -7.91
N GLY A 204 -3.26 -16.47 -6.95
CA GLY A 204 -4.51 -17.15 -7.15
C GLY A 204 -5.52 -16.82 -6.06
N SER A 205 -6.77 -17.11 -6.36
CA SER A 205 -7.86 -16.96 -5.41
C SER A 205 -8.77 -18.16 -5.42
N MET A 206 -9.48 -18.35 -4.32
CA MET A 206 -10.47 -19.40 -4.14
C MET A 206 -11.64 -18.83 -3.35
N ASP A 207 -12.86 -19.19 -3.74
CA ASP A 207 -14.09 -18.94 -3.00
C ASP A 207 -14.81 -20.26 -2.80
N TYR A 208 -15.34 -20.45 -1.59
CA TYR A 208 -16.02 -21.68 -1.20
C TYR A 208 -17.13 -21.39 -0.20
N TYR A 209 -18.32 -21.94 -0.43
CA TYR A 209 -19.43 -21.86 0.51
C TYR A 209 -19.54 -23.14 1.34
N SER A 210 -19.41 -23.01 2.66
CA SER A 210 -19.56 -24.14 3.59
C SER A 210 -20.99 -24.21 4.13
N GLN A 211 -21.76 -25.18 3.65
CA GLN A 211 -23.13 -25.43 4.12
C GLN A 211 -23.18 -25.82 5.61
N ALA A 212 -22.17 -26.55 6.11
CA ALA A 212 -22.15 -27.06 7.49
C ALA A 212 -22.17 -25.95 8.55
N ILE A 213 -21.66 -24.76 8.22
CA ILE A 213 -21.60 -23.61 9.11
C ILE A 213 -22.19 -22.34 8.52
N ASP A 214 -22.81 -22.43 7.33
CA ASP A 214 -23.40 -21.30 6.59
C ASP A 214 -22.44 -20.10 6.49
N THR A 215 -21.25 -20.34 5.94
CA THR A 215 -20.18 -19.34 5.83
C THR A 215 -19.55 -19.39 4.45
N VAL A 216 -19.35 -18.22 3.82
CA VAL A 216 -18.55 -18.08 2.59
C VAL A 216 -17.11 -17.78 2.98
N PHE A 217 -16.18 -18.61 2.51
CA PHE A 217 -14.75 -18.39 2.65
C PHE A 217 -14.16 -17.83 1.37
N ARG A 218 -13.23 -16.88 1.52
CA ARG A 218 -12.44 -16.30 0.42
C ARG A 218 -10.98 -16.38 0.77
N VAL A 219 -10.17 -16.87 -0.15
CA VAL A 219 -8.72 -16.91 0.00
C VAL A 219 -8.10 -16.25 -1.23
N GLU A 220 -7.12 -15.38 -1.03
CA GLU A 220 -6.22 -14.97 -2.10
C GLU A 220 -4.78 -15.09 -1.63
N VAL A 221 -3.89 -15.37 -2.58
CA VAL A 221 -2.46 -15.36 -2.38
C VAL A 221 -1.81 -14.75 -3.61
N ALA A 222 -0.82 -13.89 -3.39
CA ALA A 222 0.05 -13.34 -4.41
C ALA A 222 1.49 -13.44 -3.94
N HIS A 223 2.36 -13.87 -4.84
CA HIS A 223 3.79 -13.82 -4.71
C HIS A 223 4.33 -12.85 -5.75
N THR A 224 5.17 -11.92 -5.31
CA THR A 224 5.75 -10.88 -6.14
C THR A 224 7.26 -10.90 -6.05
N GLU A 225 7.91 -10.78 -7.20
CA GLU A 225 9.36 -10.68 -7.36
C GLU A 225 9.71 -9.27 -7.85
N GLY A 226 10.79 -8.69 -7.32
CA GLY A 226 11.29 -7.37 -7.74
C GLY A 226 10.72 -6.17 -6.98
N GLU A 227 10.13 -6.38 -5.80
CA GLU A 227 9.73 -5.27 -4.93
C GLU A 227 10.93 -4.67 -4.22
N GLU A 228 10.94 -3.36 -4.04
CA GLU A 228 12.04 -2.63 -3.39
C GLU A 228 11.56 -1.97 -2.09
N PHE A 229 12.38 -2.10 -1.05
CA PHE A 229 12.11 -1.59 0.30
C PHE A 229 13.28 -0.74 0.80
N ALA A 230 13.01 0.24 1.65
CA ALA A 230 14.07 0.99 2.33
C ALA A 230 14.92 0.06 3.20
N ASN A 231 16.24 0.23 3.19
CA ASN A 231 17.16 -0.58 3.99
C ASN A 231 18.42 0.20 4.37
N THR A 232 18.55 0.58 5.65
CA THR A 232 19.69 1.37 6.15
C THR A 232 21.00 0.59 6.29
N LEU A 233 20.98 -0.73 6.08
CA LEU A 233 22.19 -1.55 6.05
C LEU A 233 22.89 -1.54 4.69
N GLN A 234 22.24 -1.00 3.65
CA GLN A 234 22.76 -0.99 2.29
C GLN A 234 23.32 0.39 1.91
N SER A 235 24.43 0.42 1.19
CA SER A 235 25.05 1.67 0.72
C SER A 235 24.15 2.51 -0.19
N ARG A 236 23.17 1.88 -0.85
CA ARG A 236 22.17 2.55 -1.69
C ARG A 236 20.84 2.78 -0.98
N LEU A 237 20.73 2.40 0.30
CA LEU A 237 19.57 2.62 1.17
C LEU A 237 18.27 1.88 0.76
N PHE A 238 18.37 0.87 -0.10
CA PHE A 238 17.24 0.00 -0.44
C PHE A 238 17.70 -1.45 -0.64
N SER A 239 16.75 -2.38 -0.58
CA SER A 239 16.92 -3.78 -0.95
C SER A 239 15.75 -4.26 -1.78
N GLU A 240 16.05 -5.14 -2.73
CA GLU A 240 15.05 -5.91 -3.46
C GLU A 240 14.66 -7.13 -2.63
N SER A 241 13.37 -7.47 -2.60
CA SER A 241 12.88 -8.66 -1.90
C SER A 241 11.63 -9.22 -2.56
N ASP A 242 11.49 -10.54 -2.48
CA ASP A 242 10.28 -11.25 -2.82
C ASP A 242 9.26 -11.11 -1.70
N VAL A 243 8.00 -10.92 -2.06
CA VAL A 243 6.92 -10.69 -1.10
C VAL A 243 5.80 -11.67 -1.33
N THR A 244 5.30 -12.26 -0.25
CA THR A 244 4.09 -13.08 -0.29
C THR A 244 2.99 -12.38 0.49
N ARG A 245 1.90 -12.04 -0.19
CA ARG A 245 0.69 -11.46 0.41
C ARG A 245 -0.46 -12.44 0.30
N TYR A 246 -1.27 -12.53 1.33
CA TYR A 246 -2.44 -13.39 1.34
C TYR A 246 -3.56 -12.80 2.17
N VAL A 247 -4.77 -13.25 1.90
CA VAL A 247 -5.95 -12.89 2.66
C VAL A 247 -6.83 -14.11 2.87
N ILE A 248 -7.39 -14.21 4.06
CA ILE A 248 -8.42 -15.18 4.39
C ILE A 248 -9.63 -14.41 4.90
N GLY A 249 -10.74 -14.49 4.17
CA GLY A 249 -12.02 -13.87 4.47
C GLY A 249 -13.07 -14.91 4.84
N ALA A 250 -13.95 -14.55 5.76
CA ALA A 250 -15.10 -15.34 6.15
C ALA A 250 -16.32 -14.43 6.35
N ASP A 251 -17.38 -14.72 5.59
CA ASP A 251 -18.60 -13.94 5.57
C ASP A 251 -19.77 -14.79 6.02
N LYS A 252 -20.55 -14.26 6.96
CA LYS A 252 -21.70 -14.95 7.55
C LYS A 252 -22.83 -13.99 7.88
N ASN A 253 -24.04 -14.42 7.61
CA ASN A 253 -25.26 -13.74 8.07
C ASN A 253 -25.69 -14.32 9.42
N ILE A 254 -25.87 -13.45 10.41
CA ILE A 254 -26.26 -13.85 11.77
C ILE A 254 -27.53 -13.11 12.16
N PHE A 255 -28.55 -13.85 12.59
CA PHE A 255 -29.75 -13.26 13.17
C PHE A 255 -29.48 -12.80 14.60
N ILE A 256 -29.79 -11.54 14.88
CA ILE A 256 -29.75 -10.95 16.22
C ILE A 256 -31.14 -10.38 16.51
N PRO A 257 -32.10 -11.21 16.93
CA PRO A 257 -33.52 -10.84 16.94
C PRO A 257 -33.85 -9.62 17.82
N PHE A 258 -33.08 -9.38 18.87
CA PHE A 258 -33.29 -8.23 19.76
C PHE A 258 -32.90 -6.88 19.13
N LEU A 259 -32.04 -6.89 18.10
CA LEU A 259 -31.70 -5.69 17.32
C LEU A 259 -32.58 -5.57 16.08
N ASN A 260 -32.80 -6.69 15.38
CA ASN A 260 -33.67 -6.77 14.22
C ASN A 260 -34.28 -8.18 14.09
N PRO A 261 -35.59 -8.35 14.31
CA PRO A 261 -36.24 -9.66 14.22
C PRO A 261 -36.49 -10.11 12.77
N GLY A 262 -36.47 -9.20 11.79
CA GLY A 262 -36.84 -9.48 10.40
C GLY A 262 -35.68 -9.62 9.43
N ARG A 263 -34.45 -9.30 9.84
CA ARG A 263 -33.26 -9.32 8.96
C ARG A 263 -32.01 -9.77 9.71
N ALA A 264 -31.20 -10.59 9.06
CA ALA A 264 -29.88 -10.95 9.55
C ALA A 264 -28.87 -9.79 9.36
N PHE A 265 -27.84 -9.80 10.19
CA PHE A 265 -26.68 -8.93 10.10
C PHE A 265 -25.56 -9.65 9.35
N LEU A 266 -24.89 -8.94 8.44
CA LEU A 266 -23.67 -9.45 7.80
C LEU A 266 -22.49 -9.20 8.72
N PHE A 267 -21.75 -10.27 8.99
CA PHE A 267 -20.43 -10.24 9.59
C PHE A 267 -19.44 -10.69 8.53
N SER A 268 -18.51 -9.81 8.14
CA SER A 268 -17.41 -10.12 7.23
C SER A 268 -16.10 -9.86 7.94
N GLY A 269 -15.38 -10.94 8.22
CA GLY A 269 -14.05 -10.90 8.84
C GLY A 269 -12.98 -11.25 7.82
N GLN A 270 -11.90 -10.49 7.76
CA GLN A 270 -10.77 -10.77 6.87
C GLN A 270 -9.45 -10.62 7.63
N LEU A 271 -8.49 -11.47 7.31
CA LEU A 271 -7.13 -11.41 7.84
C LEU A 271 -6.15 -11.33 6.67
N PHE A 272 -5.51 -10.18 6.53
CA PHE A 272 -4.48 -9.91 5.53
C PHE A 272 -3.12 -10.22 6.14
N GLY A 273 -2.28 -10.98 5.44
CA GLY A 273 -0.90 -11.27 5.81
C GLY A 273 0.06 -10.81 4.74
N GLN A 274 1.23 -10.33 5.17
CA GLN A 274 2.37 -10.03 4.31
C GLN A 274 3.62 -10.69 4.92
N HIS A 275 4.44 -11.29 4.06
CA HIS A 275 5.78 -11.77 4.41
C HIS A 275 6.81 -11.29 3.38
N ILE A 276 7.81 -10.55 3.86
CA ILE A 276 9.00 -10.11 3.10
C ILE A 276 10.10 -11.15 3.32
N ARG A 277 10.60 -11.77 2.26
CA ARG A 277 11.48 -12.94 2.39
C ARG A 277 12.92 -12.60 2.77
N GLU A 278 13.54 -11.67 2.06
CA GLU A 278 14.93 -11.24 2.26
C GLU A 278 15.02 -10.10 3.29
N HIS A 279 14.24 -10.21 4.38
CA HIS A 279 14.21 -9.18 5.41
C HIS A 279 15.54 -9.08 6.16
N GLN A 280 16.07 -7.86 6.28
CA GLN A 280 17.32 -7.58 6.98
C GLN A 280 17.07 -6.66 8.16
N LEU A 281 17.47 -7.11 9.36
CA LEU A 281 17.39 -6.34 10.58
C LEU A 281 18.53 -6.72 11.53
N GLU A 282 19.33 -5.74 11.93
CA GLU A 282 20.49 -5.95 12.80
C GLU A 282 20.41 -5.04 14.03
N ASP A 283 20.94 -5.55 15.16
CA ASP A 283 21.23 -4.71 16.32
C ASP A 283 22.50 -3.90 16.07
N ARG A 284 22.39 -2.59 16.23
CA ARG A 284 23.49 -1.62 16.18
C ARG A 284 23.61 -0.92 17.54
N PRO A 285 24.72 -0.21 17.82
CA PRO A 285 24.97 0.35 19.15
C PRO A 285 23.84 1.24 19.71
N LEU A 286 23.07 1.94 18.86
CA LEU A 286 22.00 2.85 19.28
C LEU A 286 20.59 2.34 19.02
N GLY A 287 20.42 1.20 18.34
CA GLY A 287 19.10 0.71 17.96
C GLY A 287 19.13 -0.31 16.83
N LYS A 288 17.95 -0.57 16.26
CA LYS A 288 17.80 -1.48 15.12
C LYS A 288 18.09 -0.74 13.82
N ALA A 289 18.81 -1.39 12.91
CA ALA A 289 19.04 -0.90 11.55
C ALA A 289 18.62 -1.96 10.53
N GLY A 290 18.24 -1.53 9.33
CA GLY A 290 17.82 -2.42 8.24
C GLY A 290 16.52 -1.97 7.59
N MET A 291 15.63 -2.93 7.36
CA MET A 291 14.34 -2.69 6.74
C MET A 291 13.30 -2.24 7.78
N PRO A 292 12.67 -1.07 7.63
CA PRO A 292 11.71 -0.53 8.60
C PRO A 292 10.36 -1.24 8.53
N ASP A 293 10.00 -1.82 7.38
CA ASP A 293 8.84 -2.69 7.28
C ASP A 293 9.00 -3.92 8.19
N TRP A 294 7.87 -4.48 8.62
CA TRP A 294 7.87 -5.73 9.39
C TRP A 294 8.08 -6.90 8.43
N GLU A 295 8.99 -7.81 8.78
CA GLU A 295 9.22 -9.07 8.04
C GLU A 295 7.91 -9.82 7.81
N GLN A 296 7.08 -9.89 8.85
CA GLN A 296 5.72 -10.43 8.81
C GLN A 296 4.78 -9.46 9.51
N ASN A 297 3.68 -9.11 8.84
CA ASN A 297 2.60 -8.35 9.45
C ASN A 297 1.24 -8.95 9.09
N TRP A 298 0.28 -8.75 10.00
CA TRP A 298 -1.11 -9.07 9.78
C TRP A 298 -2.00 -7.88 10.07
N ILE A 299 -3.02 -7.69 9.24
CA ILE A 299 -4.08 -6.72 9.46
C ILE A 299 -5.40 -7.47 9.48
N GLY A 300 -6.11 -7.40 10.60
CA GLY A 300 -7.44 -7.97 10.74
C GLY A 300 -8.52 -6.93 10.48
N THR A 301 -9.53 -7.25 9.70
CA THR A 301 -10.69 -6.40 9.48
C THR A 301 -11.98 -7.10 9.88
N LEU A 302 -12.92 -6.36 10.45
CA LEU A 302 -14.28 -6.81 10.75
C LEU A 302 -15.28 -5.77 10.27
N LEU A 303 -16.14 -6.15 9.34
CA LEU A 303 -17.32 -5.39 8.96
C LEU A 303 -18.55 -6.04 9.60
N VAL A 304 -19.34 -5.25 10.30
CA VAL A 304 -20.69 -5.62 10.75
C VAL A 304 -21.68 -4.67 10.11
N LYS A 305 -22.68 -5.20 9.41
CA LYS A 305 -23.70 -4.42 8.71
C LYS A 305 -25.09 -4.97 8.97
N GLY A 306 -26.04 -4.07 9.22
CA GLY A 306 -27.45 -4.41 9.37
C GLY A 306 -28.32 -3.60 8.42
N TRP A 307 -29.59 -4.00 8.30
CA TRP A 307 -30.56 -3.34 7.41
C TRP A 307 -31.93 -3.21 8.05
N TRP A 308 -32.53 -2.04 7.94
CA TRP A 308 -33.88 -1.71 8.40
C TRP A 308 -34.66 -1.00 7.30
N MET A 309 -35.97 -0.84 7.51
CA MET A 309 -36.85 -0.08 6.62
C MET A 309 -36.80 -0.58 5.17
N ASN A 310 -36.89 -1.90 4.97
CA ASN A 310 -36.73 -2.54 3.67
C ASN A 310 -35.44 -2.11 2.96
N ASP A 311 -34.33 -2.23 3.68
CA ASP A 311 -32.95 -1.92 3.26
C ASP A 311 -32.64 -0.44 2.98
N ARG A 312 -33.60 0.45 3.23
CA ARG A 312 -33.36 1.90 3.09
C ARG A 312 -32.41 2.44 4.14
N LEU A 313 -32.41 1.88 5.35
CA LEU A 313 -31.51 2.27 6.43
C LEU A 313 -30.49 1.17 6.69
N SER A 314 -29.21 1.46 6.49
CA SER A 314 -28.11 0.49 6.62
C SER A 314 -26.99 1.05 7.49
N PRO A 315 -27.00 0.83 8.81
CA PRO A 315 -25.85 1.10 9.66
C PRO A 315 -24.80 -0.01 9.50
N GLN A 316 -23.54 0.39 9.58
CA GLN A 316 -22.41 -0.51 9.59
C GLN A 316 -21.28 0.02 10.48
N VAL A 317 -20.40 -0.88 10.89
CA VAL A 317 -19.10 -0.55 11.48
C VAL A 317 -18.04 -1.39 10.82
N LEU A 318 -16.99 -0.73 10.32
CA LEU A 318 -15.77 -1.36 9.87
C LEU A 318 -14.69 -1.13 10.93
N VAL A 319 -14.04 -2.19 11.36
CA VAL A 319 -12.86 -2.13 12.23
C VAL A 319 -11.68 -2.72 11.47
N ALA A 320 -10.53 -2.04 11.46
CA ALA A 320 -9.29 -2.55 10.92
C ALA A 320 -8.19 -2.42 11.98
N HIS A 321 -7.47 -3.49 12.28
CA HIS A 321 -6.40 -3.51 13.27
C HIS A 321 -5.10 -4.05 12.66
N ASP A 322 -4.04 -3.25 12.71
CA ASP A 322 -2.69 -3.66 12.35
C ASP A 322 -1.96 -4.23 13.58
N LEU A 323 -1.63 -5.52 13.53
CA LEU A 323 -1.11 -6.26 14.67
C LEU A 323 0.29 -5.80 15.07
N LYS A 324 1.18 -5.51 14.11
CA LYS A 324 2.55 -5.07 14.42
C LYS A 324 2.61 -3.59 14.73
N ALA A 325 1.81 -2.77 14.04
CA ALA A 325 1.71 -1.34 14.31
C ALA A 325 0.91 -1.03 15.60
N HIS A 326 0.14 -1.98 16.12
CA HIS A 326 -0.73 -1.79 17.30
C HIS A 326 -1.66 -0.58 17.12
N ALA A 327 -2.22 -0.43 15.92
CA ALA A 327 -3.06 0.70 15.54
C ALA A 327 -4.39 0.17 14.99
N THR A 328 -5.50 0.81 15.38
CA THR A 328 -6.86 0.41 15.01
C THR A 328 -7.59 1.58 14.40
N ALA A 329 -8.22 1.38 13.24
CA ALA A 329 -9.22 2.28 12.69
C ALA A 329 -10.63 1.71 12.97
N ILE A 330 -11.53 2.56 13.43
CA ILE A 330 -12.94 2.24 13.70
C ILE A 330 -13.79 3.23 12.90
N ALA A 331 -14.47 2.73 11.88
CA ALA A 331 -15.23 3.51 10.93
C ALA A 331 -16.73 3.13 10.98
N PRO A 332 -17.52 3.70 11.92
CA PRO A 332 -18.96 3.56 11.90
C PRO A 332 -19.57 4.45 10.82
N SER A 333 -20.61 3.95 10.15
CA SER A 333 -21.40 4.75 9.22
C SER A 333 -22.85 4.31 9.15
N VAL A 334 -23.72 5.24 8.77
CA VAL A 334 -25.14 5.03 8.55
C VAL A 334 -25.49 5.54 7.16
N GLN A 335 -25.92 4.62 6.30
CA GLN A 335 -26.46 4.95 5.00
C GLN A 335 -28.00 5.03 5.07
N TYR A 336 -28.58 6.07 4.46
CA TYR A 336 -30.01 6.17 4.22
C TYR A 336 -30.30 6.42 2.73
N LEU A 337 -31.13 5.56 2.14
CA LEU A 337 -31.61 5.66 0.76
C LEU A 337 -32.95 6.43 0.74
N PHE A 338 -32.92 7.68 0.28
CA PHE A 338 -34.11 8.53 0.19
C PHE A 338 -34.99 8.16 -1.01
N SER A 339 -34.35 7.83 -2.12
CA SER A 339 -34.96 7.34 -3.36
C SER A 339 -33.94 6.50 -4.12
N ASP A 340 -34.35 5.88 -5.22
CA ASP A 340 -33.45 5.08 -6.09
C ASP A 340 -32.26 5.91 -6.61
N ASN A 341 -32.42 7.23 -6.67
CA ASN A 341 -31.42 8.14 -7.22
C ASN A 341 -30.67 8.92 -6.14
N LEU A 342 -31.10 8.91 -4.88
CA LEU A 342 -30.52 9.74 -3.81
C LEU A 342 -30.20 8.91 -2.57
N LYS A 343 -28.90 8.86 -2.22
CA LYS A 343 -28.42 8.25 -0.97
C LYS A 343 -27.54 9.22 -0.18
N ILE A 344 -27.69 9.20 1.14
CA ILE A 344 -26.84 9.94 2.07
C ILE A 344 -26.14 8.95 2.99
N ILE A 345 -24.86 9.20 3.26
CA ILE A 345 -24.04 8.41 4.17
C ILE A 345 -23.45 9.38 5.20
N ALA A 346 -23.79 9.19 6.47
CA ALA A 346 -23.12 9.84 7.58
C ALA A 346 -22.12 8.85 8.19
N GLY A 347 -20.86 9.24 8.31
CA GLY A 347 -19.82 8.36 8.81
C GLY A 347 -18.82 9.08 9.71
N ALA A 348 -18.06 8.28 10.45
CA ALA A 348 -16.90 8.73 11.20
C ALA A 348 -15.74 7.77 10.96
N ASN A 349 -14.52 8.21 11.25
CA ASN A 349 -13.34 7.38 11.22
C ASN A 349 -12.42 7.77 12.38
N PHE A 350 -12.34 6.89 13.38
CA PHE A 350 -11.54 7.09 14.59
C PHE A 350 -10.33 6.18 14.58
N LYS A 351 -9.15 6.72 14.92
CA LYS A 351 -7.91 5.97 15.00
C LYS A 351 -7.40 5.90 16.44
N VAL A 352 -7.17 4.69 16.94
CA VAL A 352 -6.70 4.43 18.31
C VAL A 352 -5.50 3.50 18.33
N GLY A 353 -4.79 3.45 19.46
CA GLY A 353 -3.58 2.63 19.62
C GLY A 353 -2.30 3.45 19.48
N ARG A 354 -1.22 2.83 18.98
CA ARG A 354 0.08 3.48 18.81
C ARG A 354 0.11 4.30 17.52
N GLY A 355 0.61 5.53 17.64
CA GLY A 355 0.84 6.44 16.52
C GLY A 355 2.25 6.31 15.94
N ALA A 356 2.92 7.45 15.74
CA ALA A 356 4.28 7.53 15.21
C ALA A 356 5.27 6.60 15.95
N ARG A 357 6.12 5.95 15.18
CA ARG A 357 7.17 5.05 15.67
C ARG A 357 8.52 5.54 15.19
N GLU A 358 9.58 5.08 15.86
CA GLU A 358 10.94 5.44 15.51
C GLU A 358 11.64 4.26 14.82
N PHE A 359 12.52 4.57 13.88
CA PHE A 359 13.42 3.61 13.24
C PHE A 359 14.68 4.32 12.77
N ASP A 360 15.77 3.58 12.55
CA ASP A 360 16.98 4.14 11.94
C ASP A 360 16.66 4.81 10.60
N ASP A 361 17.18 6.02 10.40
CA ASP A 361 16.94 6.88 9.24
C ASP A 361 18.24 7.31 8.54
N CYS A 362 19.34 6.66 8.89
CA CYS A 362 20.67 6.91 8.37
C CYS A 362 21.31 8.26 8.72
N ARG A 363 20.78 9.02 9.70
CA ARG A 363 21.50 10.18 10.25
C ARG A 363 22.83 9.81 10.90
N SER A 364 23.00 8.55 11.30
CA SER A 364 24.24 8.01 11.85
C SER A 364 25.10 7.22 10.84
N CYS A 365 24.78 7.26 9.54
CA CYS A 365 25.46 6.46 8.50
C CYS A 365 26.84 6.98 8.07
N ASN A 366 27.30 8.10 8.63
CA ASN A 366 28.61 8.69 8.35
C ASN A 366 28.99 8.73 6.84
N PRO A 367 28.21 9.40 5.97
CA PRO A 367 28.51 9.43 4.53
C PRO A 367 29.70 10.33 4.15
N TRP A 368 30.19 11.18 5.06
CA TRP A 368 31.31 12.09 4.84
C TRP A 368 32.30 12.02 6.00
N ASP A 369 32.95 10.87 6.17
CA ASP A 369 34.02 10.71 7.16
C ASP A 369 35.20 11.69 6.87
N PRO A 370 35.84 12.31 7.89
CA PRO A 370 35.56 12.20 9.33
C PRO A 370 34.51 13.20 9.84
N PHE A 371 33.96 14.06 8.98
CA PHE A 371 33.11 15.18 9.39
C PHE A 371 31.76 14.74 9.97
N THR A 372 31.21 13.63 9.48
CA THR A 372 29.96 13.03 9.98
C THR A 372 30.18 11.81 10.86
N SER A 373 31.42 11.60 11.33
CA SER A 373 31.80 10.36 12.00
C SER A 373 31.05 10.16 13.30
N PHE A 374 30.51 8.94 13.44
CA PHE A 374 29.91 8.45 14.69
C PHE A 374 30.84 7.44 15.39
N GLY A 375 32.14 7.44 15.04
CA GLY A 375 33.09 6.40 15.48
C GLY A 375 32.89 5.06 14.76
N LEU A 376 32.16 5.06 13.64
CA LEU A 376 31.92 3.91 12.77
C LEU A 376 32.53 4.16 11.38
N PRO A 377 32.87 3.09 10.63
CA PRO A 377 33.30 3.21 9.24
C PRO A 377 32.30 3.97 8.38
N GLU A 378 32.79 4.56 7.28
CA GLU A 378 31.98 5.25 6.30
C GLU A 378 30.83 4.36 5.79
N GLY A 379 29.63 4.93 5.70
CA GLY A 379 28.44 4.23 5.22
C GLY A 379 27.82 3.23 6.20
N VAL A 380 28.33 3.14 7.44
CA VAL A 380 27.80 2.24 8.48
C VAL A 380 26.97 3.02 9.49
N THR A 381 25.71 2.61 9.66
CA THR A 381 24.80 3.19 10.66
C THR A 381 25.08 2.70 12.08
N ALA A 382 24.93 3.59 13.05
CA ALA A 382 24.86 3.25 14.47
C ALA A 382 23.46 2.78 14.90
N GLY A 383 22.46 2.84 14.01
CA GLY A 383 21.05 2.51 14.31
C GLY A 383 20.31 3.63 15.03
N LEU A 384 20.77 4.88 14.91
CA LEU A 384 20.13 6.03 15.54
C LEU A 384 18.69 6.21 15.01
N SER A 385 17.73 5.99 15.89
CA SER A 385 16.32 6.01 15.50
C SER A 385 15.69 7.40 15.54
N GLY A 386 14.72 7.63 14.65
CA GLY A 386 13.87 8.83 14.62
C GLY A 386 12.51 8.53 14.02
N TYR A 387 11.55 9.44 14.23
CA TYR A 387 10.20 9.31 13.67
C TYR A 387 10.20 9.37 12.13
N GLU A 388 11.11 10.17 11.59
CA GLU A 388 11.10 10.57 10.19
C GLU A 388 12.45 10.26 9.52
N PRO A 389 12.45 9.70 8.30
CA PRO A 389 11.29 9.33 7.49
C PRO A 389 10.87 7.86 7.66
N LEU A 390 11.74 7.00 8.20
CA LEU A 390 11.55 5.54 8.15
C LEU A 390 10.67 4.98 9.27
N GLY A 391 10.51 5.73 10.37
CA GLY A 391 9.58 5.39 11.45
C GLY A 391 8.12 5.24 10.98
N ARG A 392 7.75 5.90 9.88
CA ARG A 392 6.41 5.82 9.27
C ARG A 392 6.03 4.41 8.81
N PHE A 393 6.97 3.67 8.23
CA PHE A 393 6.72 2.29 7.78
C PHE A 393 6.47 1.34 8.96
N ARG A 394 7.11 1.58 10.11
CA ARG A 394 6.83 0.85 11.36
C ARG A 394 5.43 1.14 11.89
N ALA A 395 4.97 2.37 11.77
CA ALA A 395 3.64 2.81 12.21
C ALA A 395 2.51 2.38 11.26
N GLY A 396 2.82 2.12 9.99
CA GLY A 396 1.83 1.73 8.98
C GLY A 396 0.80 2.83 8.68
N PRO A 397 -0.12 2.59 7.72
CA PRO A 397 -1.09 3.59 7.28
C PRO A 397 -2.06 4.02 8.39
N ILE A 398 -2.45 3.11 9.29
CA ILE A 398 -3.37 3.41 10.39
C ILE A 398 -2.66 4.20 11.50
N GLY A 399 -1.47 3.77 11.92
CA GLY A 399 -0.72 4.43 12.98
C GLY A 399 -0.24 5.82 12.60
N MET A 400 0.07 6.06 11.32
CA MET A 400 0.41 7.40 10.82
C MET A 400 -0.78 8.36 10.85
N ALA A 401 -2.01 7.86 10.65
CA ALA A 401 -3.23 8.67 10.67
C ALA A 401 -3.85 8.82 12.08
N GLN A 402 -3.11 8.50 13.16
CA GLN A 402 -3.66 8.43 14.52
C GLN A 402 -4.22 9.75 15.04
N LYS A 403 -3.81 10.89 14.48
CA LYS A 403 -4.30 12.23 14.84
C LYS A 403 -5.28 12.83 13.83
N GLU A 404 -5.78 12.02 12.91
CA GLU A 404 -6.60 12.47 11.78
C GLU A 404 -8.02 11.90 11.88
N ASP A 405 -8.64 12.01 13.06
CA ASP A 405 -10.04 11.60 13.24
C ASP A 405 -10.97 12.45 12.35
N GLU A 406 -11.98 11.80 11.77
CA GLU A 406 -12.82 12.42 10.76
C GLU A 406 -14.31 12.17 11.02
N LEU A 407 -15.13 13.19 10.74
CA LEU A 407 -16.58 13.07 10.55
C LEU A 407 -16.89 13.44 9.09
N GLN A 408 -17.66 12.59 8.42
CA GLN A 408 -17.99 12.75 7.01
C GLN A 408 -19.49 12.66 6.77
N LEU A 409 -19.97 13.48 5.83
CA LEU A 409 -21.32 13.39 5.28
C LEU A 409 -21.22 13.37 3.75
N THR A 410 -21.58 12.24 3.17
CA THR A 410 -21.54 12.02 1.72
C THR A 410 -22.96 12.01 1.16
N LEU A 411 -23.21 12.81 0.14
CA LEU A 411 -24.44 12.80 -0.65
C LEU A 411 -24.11 12.29 -2.05
N ARG A 412 -24.75 11.20 -2.48
CA ARG A 412 -24.59 10.63 -3.82
C ARG A 412 -25.93 10.69 -4.55
N TYR A 413 -25.93 11.33 -5.71
CA TYR A 413 -27.07 11.42 -6.61
C TYR A 413 -26.72 10.77 -7.96
N SER A 414 -27.58 9.86 -8.44
CA SER A 414 -27.43 9.20 -9.74
C SER A 414 -28.48 9.74 -10.70
N PHE A 415 -28.04 10.16 -11.90
CA PHE A 415 -28.89 10.71 -12.95
C PHE A 415 -29.49 9.64 -13.84
#